data_AF-A0AAV2D379-F1
#
_entry.id   AF-A0AAV2D379-F1
#
_cell.length_a   1.000
_cell.length_b   1.000
_cell.length_c   1.000
_cell.angle_alpha   90.00
_cell.angle_beta   90.00
_cell.angle_gamma   90.00
#
_symmetry.space_group_name_H-M   'P 1'
#
loop_
_entity.id
_entity.type
_entity.pdbx_description
1 polymer ?
#
loop_
_entity_poly.entity_id
_entity_poly.type
_entity_poly.pdbx_seq_one_letter_code
_entity_poly.pdbx_strand_id
1 'polypeptide(L)'
;MDLPTLAAVLQAALSPNQEQRKAAEQSLDQIQFTPQHLVRVLQIIVDNNCDTAVRQFASIHFKNFIAKNWSPHDTDEPSKIAHSDK
;
A
#
# COMPACT_ATOMS: atom_id res chain seq x y z
N MET A 1 4.13 8.70 -5.34
CA MET A 1 2.70 9.10 -5.31
C MET A 1 2.47 9.89 -4.03
N ASP A 2 1.77 11.03 -4.10
CA ASP A 2 1.36 11.82 -2.93
C ASP A 2 0.21 11.15 -2.14
N LEU A 3 -0.06 11.66 -0.93
CA LEU A 3 -1.06 11.11 0.00
C LEU A 3 -2.51 11.13 -0.56
N PRO A 4 -3.04 12.26 -1.07
CA PRO A 4 -4.39 12.29 -1.63
C PRO A 4 -4.57 11.31 -2.79
N THR A 5 -3.58 11.22 -3.68
CA THR A 5 -3.63 10.29 -4.82
C THR A 5 -3.62 8.84 -4.34
N LEU A 6 -2.78 8.49 -3.35
CA LEU A 6 -2.76 7.15 -2.77
C LEU A 6 -4.08 6.78 -2.11
N ALA A 7 -4.69 7.70 -1.35
CA ALA A 7 -6.02 7.48 -0.76
C ALA A 7 -7.09 7.23 -1.83
N ALA A 8 -7.06 7.98 -2.93
CA ALA A 8 -7.97 7.77 -4.05
C ALA A 8 -7.79 6.40 -4.72
N VAL A 9 -6.54 5.94 -4.90
CA VAL A 9 -6.27 4.58 -5.42
C VAL A 9 -6.78 3.51 -4.46
N LEU A 10 -6.53 3.65 -3.16
CA LEU A 10 -7.02 2.71 -2.14
C LEU A 10 -8.55 2.68 -2.12
N GLN A 11 -9.22 3.82 -2.30
CA GLN A 11 -10.67 3.88 -2.40
C GLN A 11 -11.19 3.25 -3.70
N ALA A 12 -10.50 3.44 -4.82
CA ALA A 12 -10.85 2.81 -6.09
C ALA A 12 -10.74 1.27 -6.02
N ALA A 13 -9.82 0.74 -5.21
CA ALA A 13 -9.71 -0.70 -4.94
C ALA A 13 -10.92 -1.27 -4.18
N LEU A 14 -11.70 -0.42 -3.50
CA LEU A 14 -12.95 -0.80 -2.82
C LEU A 14 -14.19 -0.65 -3.71
N SER A 15 -14.03 -0.20 -4.95
CA SER A 15 -15.15 0.01 -5.87
C SER A 15 -15.90 -1.30 -6.16
N PRO A 16 -17.25 -1.25 -6.29
CA PRO A 16 -18.03 -2.38 -6.78
C PRO A 16 -17.73 -2.68 -8.27
N ASN A 17 -17.21 -1.72 -9.01
CA ASN A 17 -16.82 -1.90 -10.41
C ASN A 17 -15.53 -2.74 -10.50
N GLN A 18 -15.61 -3.88 -11.18
CA GLN A 18 -14.50 -4.83 -11.29
C GLN A 18 -13.29 -4.27 -12.04
N GLU A 19 -13.50 -3.49 -13.11
CA GLU A 19 -12.42 -2.91 -13.91
C GLU A 19 -11.67 -1.85 -13.11
N GLN A 20 -12.42 -0.98 -12.41
CA GLN A 20 -11.84 0.05 -11.56
C GLN A 20 -11.02 -0.56 -10.41
N ARG A 21 -11.55 -1.61 -9.75
CA ARG A 21 -10.84 -2.32 -8.69
C ARG A 21 -9.55 -2.94 -9.18
N LYS A 22 -9.58 -3.68 -10.30
CA LYS A 22 -8.37 -4.31 -10.87
C LYS A 22 -7.33 -3.27 -11.27
N ALA A 23 -7.73 -2.17 -11.89
CA ALA A 23 -6.81 -1.10 -12.26
C ALA A 23 -6.14 -0.46 -11.04
N ALA A 24 -6.89 -0.26 -9.95
CA ALA A 24 -6.36 0.25 -8.69
C ALA A 24 -5.37 -0.72 -8.04
N GLU A 25 -5.70 -2.02 -7.99
CA GLU A 25 -4.80 -3.06 -7.50
C GLU A 25 -3.50 -3.14 -8.30
N GLN A 26 -3.59 -3.10 -9.64
CA GLN A 26 -2.41 -3.06 -10.50
C GLN A 26 -1.57 -1.79 -10.32
N SER A 27 -2.20 -0.67 -10.00
CA SER A 27 -1.48 0.57 -9.67
C SER A 27 -0.74 0.43 -8.34
N LEU A 28 -1.40 -0.11 -7.31
CA LEU A 28 -0.77 -0.41 -6.01
C LEU A 28 0.42 -1.34 -6.18
N ASP A 29 0.30 -2.39 -7.00
CA ASP A 29 1.37 -3.34 -7.23
C ASP A 29 2.62 -2.73 -7.88
N GLN A 30 2.44 -1.69 -8.71
CA GLN A 30 3.55 -0.98 -9.35
C GLN A 30 4.24 0.00 -8.39
N ILE A 31 3.47 0.63 -7.49
CA ILE A 31 4.00 1.68 -6.62
C ILE A 31 4.45 1.18 -5.24
N GLN A 32 4.12 -0.05 -4.86
CA GLN A 32 4.40 -0.60 -3.53
C GLN A 32 5.89 -0.63 -3.14
N PHE A 33 6.79 -0.63 -4.13
CA PHE A 33 8.25 -0.62 -3.93
C PHE A 33 8.87 0.78 -4.02
N THR A 34 8.06 1.81 -4.25
CA THR A 34 8.57 3.19 -4.37
C THR A 34 8.96 3.75 -3.01
N PRO A 35 9.97 4.63 -2.93
CA PRO A 35 10.35 5.27 -1.67
C PRO A 35 9.18 6.01 -1.01
N GLN A 36 9.12 5.94 0.34
CA GLN A 36 8.07 6.52 1.17
C GLN A 36 6.68 5.92 0.97
N HIS A 37 6.54 4.82 0.22
CA HIS A 37 5.24 4.20 0.01
C HIS A 37 4.66 3.73 1.34
N LEU A 38 5.44 2.99 2.14
CA LEU A 38 4.97 2.44 3.41
C LEU A 38 4.64 3.53 4.43
N VAL A 39 5.48 4.56 4.50
CA VAL A 39 5.26 5.72 5.36
C VAL A 39 3.93 6.41 5.01
N ARG A 40 3.64 6.58 3.72
CA ARG A 40 2.37 7.18 3.27
C ARG A 40 1.16 6.30 3.57
N VAL A 41 1.29 4.98 3.42
CA VAL A 41 0.22 4.04 3.81
C VAL A 41 -0.07 4.16 5.31
N LEU A 42 0.97 4.21 6.16
CA LEU A 42 0.82 4.43 7.61
C LEU A 42 0.16 5.77 7.94
N GLN A 43 0.54 6.85 7.24
CA GLN A 43 -0.09 8.16 7.39
C GLN A 43 -1.60 8.11 7.09
N ILE A 44 -2.03 7.37 6.07
CA ILE A 44 -3.45 7.17 5.76
C ILE A 44 -4.14 6.36 6.87
N ILE A 45 -3.50 5.30 7.38
CA ILE A 45 -4.06 4.44 8.43
C ILE A 45 -4.37 5.24 9.71
N VAL A 46 -3.48 6.15 10.10
CA VAL A 46 -3.63 6.95 11.34
C VAL A 46 -4.46 8.22 11.15
N ASP A 47 -4.77 8.63 9.92
CA ASP A 47 -5.59 9.81 9.65
C ASP A 47 -7.07 9.54 9.98
N ASN A 48 -7.56 10.14 11.06
CA ASN A 48 -8.95 10.00 11.51
C ASN A 48 -9.97 10.72 10.60
N ASN A 49 -9.53 11.57 9.68
CA ASN A 49 -10.40 12.20 8.69
C ASN A 49 -10.57 11.34 7.44
N CYS A 50 -9.73 10.32 7.25
CA CYS A 50 -9.84 9.38 6.16
C CYS A 50 -10.98 8.39 6.42
N ASP A 51 -11.68 7.99 5.35
CA ASP A 51 -12.77 7.04 5.43
C ASP A 51 -12.31 5.71 6.09
N THR A 52 -13.17 5.16 6.95
CA THR A 52 -12.80 3.98 7.75
C THR A 52 -12.53 2.76 6.87
N ALA A 53 -13.25 2.57 5.76
CA ALA A 53 -13.01 1.44 4.87
C ALA A 53 -11.66 1.60 4.14
N VAL A 54 -11.31 2.82 3.73
CA VAL A 54 -9.99 3.13 3.14
C VAL A 54 -8.87 2.83 4.15
N ARG A 55 -9.02 3.24 5.41
CA ARG A 55 -8.05 2.96 6.47
C ARG A 55 -7.88 1.47 6.76
N GLN A 56 -8.98 0.72 6.77
CA GLN A 56 -8.97 -0.73 6.95
C GLN A 56 -8.25 -1.42 5.79
N PHE A 57 -8.59 -1.05 4.55
CA PHE A 57 -7.93 -1.59 3.36
C PHE A 57 -6.43 -1.27 3.35
N ALA A 58 -6.05 -0.03 3.67
CA ALA A 58 -4.66 0.39 3.83
C ALA A 58 -3.93 -0.47 4.88
N SER A 59 -4.56 -0.74 6.02
CA SER A 59 -4.00 -1.59 7.09
C SER A 59 -3.78 -3.03 6.63
N ILE A 60 -4.75 -3.59 5.89
CA ILE A 60 -4.65 -4.94 5.32
C ILE A 60 -3.53 -5.01 4.28
N HIS A 61 -3.47 -4.03 3.37
CA HIS A 61 -2.44 -3.92 2.35
C HIS A 61 -1.05 -3.84 2.99
N PHE A 62 -0.87 -2.93 3.97
CA PHE A 62 0.37 -2.79 4.74
C PHE A 62 0.80 -4.10 5.40
N LYS A 63 -0.11 -4.74 6.16
CA LYS A 63 0.17 -6.02 6.82
C LYS A 63 0.62 -7.09 5.83
N ASN A 64 -0.07 -7.21 4.70
CA ASN A 64 0.23 -8.19 3.67
C ASN A 64 1.57 -7.91 2.98
N PHE A 65 1.88 -6.64 2.72
CA PHE A 65 3.15 -6.22 2.15
C PHE A 65 4.32 -6.54 3.08
N ILE A 66 4.23 -6.14 4.35
CA ILE A 66 5.25 -6.43 5.35
C ILE A 66 5.44 -7.94 5.50
N ALA A 67 4.36 -8.71 5.69
CA ALA A 67 4.46 -10.17 5.83
C ALA A 67 5.18 -10.86 4.67
N LYS A 68 5.08 -10.33 3.44
CA LYS A 68 5.76 -10.86 2.25
C LYS A 68 7.19 -10.37 2.07
N ASN A 69 7.55 -9.21 2.61
CA ASN A 69 8.79 -8.50 2.25
C ASN A 69 9.68 -8.11 3.45
N TRP A 70 9.26 -8.35 4.70
CA TRP A 70 9.91 -7.86 5.93
C TRP A 70 11.34 -8.37 6.14
N SER A 71 11.73 -9.47 5.51
CA SER A 71 13.12 -9.90 5.36
C SER A 71 13.21 -10.98 4.29
N PRO A 72 14.34 -11.11 3.58
CA PRO A 72 14.60 -12.29 2.75
C PRO A 72 14.59 -13.52 3.66
N HIS A 73 13.78 -14.52 3.33
CA HIS A 73 13.88 -15.83 3.99
C HIS A 73 15.15 -16.59 3.55
N ASP A 74 15.74 -16.18 2.43
CA ASP A 74 16.98 -16.69 1.85
C ASP A 74 18.05 -15.59 1.83
N THR A 75 19.28 -15.94 2.20
CA THR A 75 20.43 -15.02 2.33
C THR A 75 20.81 -14.28 1.05
N ASP A 76 20.31 -14.71 -0.12
CA ASP A 76 20.63 -14.15 -1.44
C ASP A 76 19.51 -13.27 -2.06
N GLU A 77 18.31 -13.18 -1.47
CA GLU A 77 17.26 -12.32 -2.03
C GLU A 77 17.42 -10.85 -1.57
N PRO A 78 17.51 -9.88 -2.49
CA PRO A 78 17.53 -8.47 -2.09
C PRO A 78 16.18 -8.07 -1.47
N SER A 79 16.21 -7.31 -0.37
CA SER A 79 14.99 -6.78 0.25
C SER A 79 14.21 -5.94 -0.75
N LYS A 80 12.93 -6.27 -0.93
CA LYS A 80 12.00 -5.53 -1.80
C LYS A 80 11.47 -4.25 -1.14
N ILE A 81 11.66 -4.10 0.17
CA ILE A 81 11.34 -2.87 0.91
C ILE A 81 12.43 -1.82 0.66
N ALA A 82 12.02 -0.62 0.25
CA ALA A 82 12.92 0.50 0.07
C ALA A 82 13.68 0.83 1.38
N HIS A 83 14.97 1.12 1.29
CA HIS A 83 15.80 1.36 2.48
C HIS A 83 15.32 2.55 3.34
N SER A 84 14.69 3.56 2.74
CA SER A 84 14.10 4.70 3.48
C SER A 84 12.87 4.34 4.31
N ASP A 85 12.28 3.16 4.05
CA ASP A 85 11.04 2.70 4.67
C ASP A 85 11.28 1.52 5.63
N LYS A 86 12.54 1.11 5.84
CA LYS A 86 12.96 0.14 6.87
C LYS A 86 13.07 0.80 8.24
#